data_AF-A0A2E4MWM4-F1
#
_entry.id   AF-A0A2E4MWM4-F1
#
_cell.length_a   1.000
_cell.length_b   1.000
_cell.length_c   1.000
_cell.angle_alpha   90.00
_cell.angle_beta   90.00
_cell.angle_gamma   90.00
#
_symmetry.space_group_name_H-M   'P 1'
#
loop_
_entity.id
_entity.type
_entity.pdbx_description
1 polymer ?
#
loop_
_entity_poly.entity_id
_entity_poly.type
_entity_poly.pdbx_seq_one_letter_code
_entity_poly.pdbx_strand_id
1 'polypeptide(L)'
;MSVGQTYPSEKEIFTDHQSGATVHQLTNHRAHNHHFYFTNTGWYARGSKLLISSDRGNATNLYSIELSSGELTQLTDLAPLPLPREVEFLRACVNPTRDETYFWYDLDLIALDLTTLKSRVIFRMEEGWDVSMINCSADGAHVYASISEDLSDRIRVDYLRGYVGFAETWEAKPLSRIVKAATDGSGGDTVFEEQYWIGHVNTSPTRPNILTFCHEGPWHKVDNRIWGYDDETGNVWKIREPKQEGENVGHEYWFANGDRIGYHGHLPDGSKHLGSCRYDDTDHIENSFPGLTGHIHSNDEQLIVGDGGKVVRLWKWNGEAYQTPRVLCRHDSSAKIQQLHVHPRFSADNRQVVFTSDVSGYGNVYLVDVPDFDTLPEIDES
;
A
#
# COMPACT_ATOMS: atom_id res chain seq x y z
N MET A 1 -2.40 26.01 11.28
CA MET A 1 -1.57 24.98 11.93
C MET A 1 -0.15 25.19 11.42
N SER A 2 0.87 24.55 12.00
CA SER A 2 2.25 24.73 11.53
C SER A 2 3.04 23.43 11.58
N VAL A 3 3.98 23.26 10.66
CA VAL A 3 4.96 22.16 10.70
C VAL A 3 5.64 22.09 12.07
N GLY A 4 5.75 20.89 12.63
CA GLY A 4 6.31 20.61 13.96
C GLY A 4 5.35 20.82 15.12
N GLN A 5 4.11 21.27 14.87
CA GLN A 5 3.08 21.37 15.91
C GLN A 5 2.73 19.98 16.45
N THR A 6 2.72 19.83 17.77
CA THR A 6 2.31 18.61 18.45
C THR A 6 0.86 18.68 18.93
N TYR A 7 0.22 17.52 19.01
CA TYR A 7 -1.14 17.33 19.49
C TYR A 7 -1.15 16.22 20.54
N PRO A 8 -1.95 16.36 21.61
CA PRO A 8 -2.06 15.33 22.63
C PRO A 8 -2.58 14.03 22.03
N SER A 9 -2.28 12.95 22.74
CA SER A 9 -2.73 11.60 22.37
C SER A 9 -4.24 11.51 22.22
N GLU A 10 -4.67 10.91 21.12
CA GLU A 10 -6.05 10.50 20.86
C GLU A 10 -6.23 8.99 21.06
N LYS A 11 -5.20 8.34 21.63
CA LYS A 11 -5.12 6.89 21.72
C LYS A 11 -6.14 6.35 22.71
N GLU A 12 -6.98 5.44 22.22
CA GLU A 12 -7.88 4.63 23.05
C GLU A 12 -7.57 3.16 22.86
N ILE A 13 -7.61 2.39 23.95
CA ILE A 13 -7.36 0.95 23.94
C ILE A 13 -8.63 0.24 24.36
N PHE A 14 -9.04 -0.74 23.56
CA PHE A 14 -10.20 -1.56 23.85
C PHE A 14 -9.99 -3.00 23.38
N THR A 15 -10.87 -3.88 23.81
CA THR A 15 -10.88 -5.29 23.39
C THR A 15 -11.91 -5.45 22.29
N ASP A 16 -11.51 -6.04 21.16
CA ASP A 16 -12.44 -6.41 20.11
C ASP A 16 -13.42 -7.46 20.63
N HIS A 17 -14.71 -7.18 20.52
CA HIS A 17 -15.76 -8.00 21.14
C HIS A 17 -15.95 -9.36 20.47
N GLN A 18 -15.47 -9.54 19.22
CA GLN A 18 -15.62 -10.79 18.49
C GLN A 18 -14.44 -11.73 18.75
N SER A 19 -13.22 -11.21 18.74
CA SER A 19 -11.97 -11.98 18.82
C SER A 19 -11.31 -11.97 20.21
N GLY A 20 -11.58 -10.96 21.02
CA GLY A 20 -10.84 -10.71 22.26
C GLY A 20 -9.45 -10.06 22.04
N ALA A 21 -9.07 -9.72 20.80
CA ALA A 21 -7.80 -9.06 20.53
C ALA A 21 -7.76 -7.63 21.11
N THR A 22 -6.57 -7.14 21.44
CA THR A 22 -6.39 -5.76 21.93
C THR A 22 -6.24 -4.82 20.74
N VAL A 23 -7.12 -3.82 20.66
CA VAL A 23 -7.14 -2.80 19.60
C VAL A 23 -6.79 -1.45 20.21
N HIS A 24 -5.88 -0.74 19.55
CA HIS A 24 -5.44 0.61 19.84
C HIS A 24 -5.96 1.52 18.72
N GLN A 25 -6.99 2.31 18.98
CA GLN A 25 -7.37 3.39 18.08
C GLN A 25 -6.36 4.53 18.26
N LEU A 26 -5.63 4.90 17.22
CA LEU A 26 -4.54 5.89 17.30
C LEU A 26 -5.00 7.33 17.00
N THR A 27 -6.10 7.48 16.27
CA THR A 27 -6.70 8.78 15.94
C THR A 27 -8.18 8.78 16.30
N ASN A 28 -8.70 9.93 16.71
CA ASN A 28 -10.13 10.11 17.00
C ASN A 28 -10.60 11.55 16.76
N HIS A 29 -9.94 12.27 15.83
CA HIS A 29 -10.33 13.61 15.43
C HIS A 29 -11.50 13.56 14.43
N ARG A 30 -12.34 14.61 14.40
CA ARG A 30 -13.44 14.75 13.41
C ARG A 30 -12.91 15.17 12.03
N ALA A 31 -12.03 14.36 11.49
CA ALA A 31 -11.41 14.48 10.16
C ALA A 31 -11.07 13.06 9.68
N HIS A 32 -10.94 12.84 8.37
CA HIS A 32 -10.44 11.57 7.90
C HIS A 32 -8.94 11.48 8.17
N ASN A 33 -8.54 10.36 8.77
CA ASN A 33 -7.16 9.96 8.99
C ASN A 33 -7.00 8.57 8.37
N HIS A 34 -5.86 8.34 7.73
CA HIS A 34 -5.56 7.05 7.15
C HIS A 34 -4.05 6.81 7.12
N HIS A 35 -3.67 5.53 7.22
CA HIS A 35 -2.32 5.10 6.90
C HIS A 35 -2.10 4.97 5.38
N PHE A 36 -0.91 4.56 4.95
CA PHE A 36 -0.55 4.42 3.54
C PHE A 36 -1.20 3.18 2.90
N TYR A 37 -1.00 3.03 1.60
CA TYR A 37 -1.40 1.82 0.87
C TYR A 37 -0.69 0.59 1.44
N PHE A 38 -1.34 -0.58 1.42
CA PHE A 38 -0.84 -1.77 2.14
C PHE A 38 0.55 -2.25 1.68
N THR A 39 0.97 -1.95 0.44
CA THR A 39 2.31 -2.25 -0.07
C THR A 39 3.40 -1.29 0.41
N ASN A 40 3.04 -0.12 0.95
CA ASN A 40 3.96 0.86 1.53
C ASN A 40 3.88 0.90 3.07
N THR A 41 5.04 0.88 3.73
CA THR A 41 5.11 1.01 5.20
C THR A 41 5.08 2.47 5.61
N GLY A 42 4.28 2.78 6.63
CA GLY A 42 4.33 4.07 7.32
C GLY A 42 5.19 4.06 8.59
N TRP A 43 5.68 2.89 9.03
CA TRP A 43 6.53 2.81 10.22
C TRP A 43 7.93 3.33 9.93
N TYR A 44 8.46 4.11 10.88
CA TYR A 44 9.81 4.66 10.83
C TYR A 44 10.40 4.75 12.25
N ALA A 45 11.60 5.31 12.41
CA ALA A 45 12.28 5.38 13.71
C ALA A 45 12.39 3.99 14.36
N ARG A 46 12.76 2.98 13.55
CA ARG A 46 12.84 1.56 13.97
C ARG A 46 11.52 1.01 14.54
N GLY A 47 10.40 1.48 14.00
CA GLY A 47 9.06 1.02 14.35
C GLY A 47 8.46 1.69 15.59
N SER A 48 9.13 2.68 16.21
CA SER A 48 8.54 3.42 17.34
C SER A 48 7.53 4.47 16.90
N LYS A 49 7.56 4.90 15.63
CA LYS A 49 6.66 5.92 15.09
C LYS A 49 5.97 5.46 13.82
N LEU A 50 4.78 6.01 13.56
CA LEU A 50 3.94 5.71 12.40
C LEU A 50 3.53 7.00 11.68
N LEU A 51 3.72 7.04 10.36
CA LEU A 51 3.20 8.11 9.50
C LEU A 51 1.74 7.86 9.14
N ILE A 52 0.95 8.93 9.16
CA ILE A 52 -0.45 8.93 8.74
C ILE A 52 -0.79 10.21 7.97
N SER A 53 -1.79 10.14 7.12
CA SER A 53 -2.49 11.29 6.56
C SER A 53 -3.60 11.75 7.50
N SER A 54 -3.84 13.05 7.59
CA SER A 54 -4.98 13.62 8.32
C SER A 54 -5.52 14.87 7.63
N ASP A 55 -6.85 14.97 7.53
CA ASP A 55 -7.58 16.16 7.05
C ASP A 55 -7.85 17.19 8.17
N ARG A 56 -7.22 17.03 9.34
CA ARG A 56 -7.34 17.96 10.46
C ARG A 56 -7.08 19.38 9.98
N GLY A 57 -7.93 20.31 10.42
CA GLY A 57 -7.83 21.73 10.08
C GLY A 57 -8.15 22.06 8.63
N ASN A 58 -9.01 21.26 8.00
CA ASN A 58 -9.54 21.47 6.65
C ASN A 58 -8.47 21.43 5.54
N ALA A 59 -7.40 20.68 5.77
CA ALA A 59 -6.34 20.44 4.79
C ALA A 59 -5.71 19.07 5.03
N THR A 60 -5.46 18.33 3.97
CA THR A 60 -4.76 17.04 4.03
C THR A 60 -3.27 17.27 4.25
N ASN A 61 -2.75 16.74 5.36
CA ASN A 61 -1.34 16.85 5.72
C ASN A 61 -0.81 15.54 6.28
N LEU A 62 0.51 15.40 6.24
CA LEU A 62 1.21 14.27 6.83
C LEU A 62 1.47 14.53 8.32
N TYR A 63 1.24 13.50 9.14
CA TYR A 63 1.49 13.51 10.57
C TYR A 63 2.30 12.27 10.96
N SER A 64 3.01 12.37 12.08
CA SER A 64 3.62 11.25 12.77
C SER A 64 2.92 10.99 14.09
N ILE A 65 2.79 9.73 14.47
CA ILE A 65 2.34 9.27 15.79
C ILE A 65 3.50 8.58 16.50
N GLU A 66 3.83 9.02 17.71
CA GLU A 66 4.71 8.27 18.63
C GLU A 66 3.92 7.14 19.27
N LEU A 67 4.25 5.87 18.98
CA LEU A 67 3.37 4.74 19.34
C LEU A 67 3.28 4.50 20.85
N SER A 68 4.33 4.88 21.60
CA SER A 68 4.35 4.72 23.05
C SER A 68 3.45 5.70 23.78
N SER A 69 3.40 6.96 23.35
CA SER A 69 2.60 8.02 24.00
C SER A 69 1.26 8.28 23.29
N GLY A 70 1.19 8.00 22.00
CA GLY A 70 0.12 8.39 21.07
C GLY A 70 0.15 9.87 20.69
N GLU A 71 1.19 10.64 21.09
CA GLU A 71 1.34 12.04 20.67
C GLU A 71 1.49 12.13 19.14
N LEU A 72 0.79 13.10 18.54
CA LEU A 72 0.88 13.36 17.11
C LEU A 72 1.73 14.60 16.83
N THR A 73 2.52 14.57 15.76
CA THR A 73 3.28 15.73 15.25
C THR A 73 2.91 15.98 13.79
N GLN A 74 2.51 17.21 13.46
CA GLN A 74 2.28 17.61 12.06
C GLN A 74 3.59 17.79 11.31
N LEU A 75 3.76 17.10 10.19
CA LEU A 75 5.01 17.07 9.44
C LEU A 75 4.98 17.98 8.20
N THR A 76 3.79 18.25 7.67
CA THR A 76 3.59 19.15 6.52
C THR A 76 2.53 20.19 6.79
N ASP A 77 2.59 21.30 6.07
CA ASP A 77 1.54 22.33 6.02
C ASP A 77 1.34 22.75 4.55
N LEU A 78 0.75 21.83 3.78
CA LEU A 78 0.60 21.96 2.32
C LEU A 78 -0.67 22.74 1.98
N ALA A 79 -0.56 23.61 0.97
CA ALA A 79 -1.73 24.25 0.40
C ALA A 79 -2.55 23.21 -0.40
N PRO A 80 -3.89 23.26 -0.34
CA PRO A 80 -4.74 22.44 -1.19
C PRO A 80 -4.42 22.66 -2.67
N LEU A 81 -4.50 21.59 -3.45
CA LEU A 81 -4.32 21.64 -4.90
C LEU A 81 -5.67 21.78 -5.61
N PRO A 82 -5.72 22.50 -6.74
CA PRO A 82 -6.91 22.51 -7.58
C PRO A 82 -7.07 21.15 -8.27
N LEU A 83 -8.33 20.72 -8.42
CA LEU A 83 -8.67 19.57 -9.25
C LEU A 83 -8.09 19.72 -10.67
N PRO A 84 -7.68 18.62 -11.32
CA PRO A 84 -7.91 17.23 -10.92
C PRO A 84 -6.92 16.68 -9.86
N ARG A 85 -5.88 17.45 -9.50
CA ARG A 85 -4.90 17.01 -8.50
C ARG A 85 -5.41 17.25 -7.09
N GLU A 86 -5.05 16.35 -6.19
CA GLU A 86 -5.36 16.45 -4.78
C GLU A 86 -4.16 16.02 -3.93
N VAL A 87 -4.04 16.60 -2.74
CA VAL A 87 -3.04 16.17 -1.77
C VAL A 87 -3.54 14.87 -1.15
N GLU A 88 -2.76 13.81 -1.29
CA GLU A 88 -3.02 12.51 -0.69
C GLU A 88 -1.70 11.81 -0.37
N PHE A 89 -1.70 10.95 0.65
CA PHE A 89 -0.50 10.24 1.11
C PHE A 89 -0.65 8.71 1.08
N LEU A 90 -1.69 8.14 0.47
CA LEU A 90 -1.77 6.69 0.27
C LEU A 90 -0.55 6.17 -0.48
N ARG A 91 -0.10 6.94 -1.48
CA ARG A 91 1.03 6.58 -2.34
C ARG A 91 2.39 6.84 -1.69
N ALA A 92 2.45 7.54 -0.56
CA ALA A 92 3.71 7.90 0.10
C ALA A 92 4.49 6.65 0.56
N CYS A 93 5.81 6.78 0.69
CA CYS A 93 6.67 5.73 1.21
C CYS A 93 7.79 6.30 2.09
N VAL A 94 8.37 5.45 2.95
CA VAL A 94 9.51 5.82 3.79
C VAL A 94 10.82 5.31 3.19
N ASN A 95 11.92 5.96 3.51
CA ASN A 95 13.25 5.44 3.27
C ASN A 95 13.55 4.29 4.26
N PRO A 96 14.00 3.11 3.81
CA PRO A 96 14.25 1.98 4.70
C PRO A 96 15.51 2.13 5.57
N THR A 97 16.40 3.07 5.25
CA THR A 97 17.73 3.23 5.89
C THR A 97 17.86 4.46 6.79
N ARG A 98 16.96 5.45 6.65
CA ARG A 98 16.97 6.71 7.41
C ARG A 98 15.56 7.25 7.61
N ASP A 99 15.38 8.12 8.60
CA ASP A 99 14.09 8.74 8.91
C ASP A 99 13.75 9.85 7.89
N GLU A 100 13.33 9.44 6.70
CA GLU A 100 12.92 10.30 5.59
C GLU A 100 11.71 9.68 4.88
N THR A 101 10.80 10.52 4.38
CA THR A 101 9.60 10.08 3.65
C THR A 101 9.50 10.78 2.30
N TYR A 102 8.80 10.15 1.36
CA TYR A 102 8.59 10.62 0.01
C TYR A 102 7.11 10.66 -0.33
N PHE A 103 6.68 11.72 -1.03
CA PHE A 103 5.30 11.88 -1.48
C PHE A 103 5.21 12.83 -2.68
N TRP A 104 4.14 12.69 -3.45
CA TRP A 104 3.82 13.63 -4.52
C TRP A 104 3.10 14.86 -3.97
N TYR A 105 3.45 16.04 -4.48
CA TYR A 105 2.72 17.27 -4.31
C TYR A 105 2.66 17.99 -5.65
N ASP A 106 1.48 18.00 -6.27
CA ASP A 106 1.28 18.45 -7.65
C ASP A 106 2.18 17.67 -8.63
N LEU A 107 3.17 18.34 -9.23
CA LEU A 107 4.15 17.75 -10.14
C LEU A 107 5.45 17.34 -9.44
N ASP A 108 5.57 17.59 -8.13
CA ASP A 108 6.82 17.44 -7.40
C ASP A 108 6.83 16.14 -6.60
N LEU A 109 7.85 15.32 -6.82
CA LEU A 109 8.20 14.26 -5.89
C LEU A 109 9.08 14.88 -4.80
N ILE A 110 8.55 14.94 -3.59
CA ILE A 110 9.16 15.60 -2.45
C ILE A 110 9.78 14.55 -1.51
N ALA A 111 11.00 14.82 -1.06
CA ALA A 111 11.60 14.17 0.10
C ALA A 111 11.46 15.06 1.33
N LEU A 112 11.04 14.49 2.45
CA LEU A 112 10.90 15.16 3.74
C LEU A 112 11.70 14.42 4.81
N ASP A 113 12.68 15.11 5.39
CA ASP A 113 13.44 14.63 6.54
C ASP A 113 12.55 14.65 7.79
N LEU A 114 12.31 13.48 8.39
CA LEU A 114 11.37 13.31 9.50
C LEU A 114 11.95 13.78 10.86
N THR A 115 13.22 14.17 10.89
CA THR A 115 13.89 14.73 12.06
C THR A 115 13.97 16.25 11.96
N THR A 116 14.43 16.79 10.83
CA THR A 116 14.63 18.23 10.64
C THR A 116 13.41 18.95 10.07
N LEU A 117 12.42 18.20 9.56
CA LEU A 117 11.21 18.70 8.90
C LEU A 117 11.50 19.55 7.65
N LYS A 118 12.71 19.44 7.09
CA LYS A 118 13.08 20.10 5.84
C LYS A 118 12.67 19.23 4.67
N SER A 119 12.04 19.87 3.69
CA SER A 119 11.68 19.23 2.42
C SER A 119 12.61 19.66 1.29
N ARG A 120 12.73 18.80 0.27
CA ARG A 120 13.36 19.09 -1.02
C ARG A 120 12.61 18.36 -2.14
N VAL A 121 12.62 18.95 -3.33
CA VAL A 121 12.14 18.27 -4.53
C VAL A 121 13.26 17.37 -5.05
N ILE A 122 12.97 16.08 -5.25
CA ILE A 122 13.93 15.11 -5.79
C ILE A 122 13.66 14.78 -7.26
N PHE A 123 12.44 15.02 -7.73
CA PHE A 123 12.07 14.91 -9.14
C PHE A 123 10.86 15.80 -9.42
N ARG A 124 10.79 16.36 -10.64
CA ARG A 124 9.63 17.11 -11.11
C ARG A 124 9.11 16.48 -12.40
N MET A 125 7.87 16.03 -12.34
CA MET A 125 7.14 15.48 -13.47
C MET A 125 6.72 16.59 -14.43
N GLU A 126 6.69 16.30 -15.73
CA GLU A 126 6.16 17.21 -16.73
C GLU A 126 4.63 17.29 -16.66
N GLU A 127 4.03 18.36 -17.18
CA GLU A 127 2.58 18.42 -17.39
C GLU A 127 2.13 17.35 -18.41
N GLY A 128 0.85 16.95 -18.35
CA GLY A 128 0.31 15.89 -19.20
C GLY A 128 0.58 14.48 -18.70
N TRP A 129 1.03 14.34 -17.45
CA TRP A 129 1.24 13.07 -16.76
C TRP A 129 0.46 13.03 -15.45
N ASP A 130 0.02 11.82 -15.09
CA ASP A 130 -0.60 11.45 -13.83
C ASP A 130 0.33 10.58 -12.99
N VAL A 131 0.25 10.76 -11.67
CA VAL A 131 1.07 10.04 -10.70
C VAL A 131 0.42 8.73 -10.28
N SER A 132 1.26 7.71 -10.06
CA SER A 132 0.87 6.44 -9.45
C SER A 132 1.80 6.14 -8.26
N MET A 133 1.85 4.88 -7.83
CA MET A 133 2.56 4.45 -6.62
C MET A 133 4.05 4.80 -6.67
N ILE A 134 4.62 5.15 -5.51
CA ILE A 134 6.06 5.31 -5.33
C ILE A 134 6.59 4.34 -4.27
N ASN A 135 7.86 3.95 -4.41
CA ASN A 135 8.52 3.10 -3.44
C ASN A 135 10.04 3.34 -3.42
N CYS A 136 10.69 3.24 -2.27
CA CYS A 136 12.11 3.55 -2.08
C CYS A 136 12.95 2.27 -2.09
N SER A 137 14.06 2.27 -2.82
CA SER A 137 14.99 1.14 -2.94
C SER A 137 15.49 0.67 -1.58
N ALA A 138 15.83 -0.63 -1.46
CA ALA A 138 16.32 -1.25 -0.24
C ALA A 138 17.51 -0.53 0.42
N ASP A 139 18.39 0.09 -0.38
CA ASP A 139 19.54 0.85 0.08
C ASP A 139 19.24 2.33 0.41
N GLY A 140 17.99 2.76 0.19
CA GLY A 140 17.54 4.13 0.41
C GLY A 140 18.11 5.16 -0.56
N ALA A 141 18.76 4.74 -1.64
CA ALA A 141 19.43 5.65 -2.57
C ALA A 141 18.47 6.24 -3.63
N HIS A 142 17.39 5.53 -3.97
CA HIS A 142 16.47 5.93 -5.03
C HIS A 142 15.00 5.78 -4.61
N VAL A 143 14.14 6.61 -5.20
CA VAL A 143 12.69 6.41 -5.23
C VAL A 143 12.31 6.07 -6.66
N TYR A 144 11.57 4.97 -6.81
CA TYR A 144 10.94 4.62 -8.07
C TYR A 144 9.48 5.05 -8.05
N ALA A 145 8.99 5.55 -9.18
CA ALA A 145 7.63 6.01 -9.36
C ALA A 145 7.07 5.54 -10.70
N SER A 146 5.85 5.03 -10.73
CA SER A 146 5.09 4.91 -11.98
C SER A 146 4.33 6.20 -12.27
N ILE A 147 4.36 6.64 -13.52
CA ILE A 147 3.56 7.75 -14.05
C ILE A 147 2.94 7.32 -15.39
N SER A 148 1.80 7.89 -15.75
CA SER A 148 1.10 7.59 -17.02
C SER A 148 0.62 8.87 -17.69
N GLU A 149 0.46 8.84 -19.01
CA GLU A 149 -0.19 9.91 -19.78
C GLU A 149 -1.52 10.30 -19.12
N ASP A 150 -1.71 11.60 -18.87
CA ASP A 150 -2.97 12.15 -18.38
C ASP A 150 -4.00 12.11 -19.53
N LEU A 151 -5.03 11.28 -19.35
CA LEU A 151 -6.12 11.11 -20.31
C LEU A 151 -7.39 11.88 -19.92
N SER A 152 -7.34 12.73 -18.88
CA SER A 152 -8.52 13.38 -18.31
C SER A 152 -9.24 14.34 -19.26
N ASP A 153 -8.55 14.79 -20.33
CA ASP A 153 -9.13 15.59 -21.41
C ASP A 153 -10.10 14.80 -22.31
N ARG A 154 -9.95 13.46 -22.34
CA ARG A 154 -10.69 12.55 -23.21
C ARG A 154 -11.53 11.54 -22.45
N ILE A 155 -11.10 11.13 -21.26
CA ILE A 155 -11.72 10.13 -20.40
C ILE A 155 -12.03 10.76 -19.05
N ARG A 156 -13.27 10.63 -18.58
CA ARG A 156 -13.59 11.03 -17.21
C ARG A 156 -12.93 10.04 -16.23
N VAL A 157 -12.00 10.53 -15.42
CA VAL A 157 -11.23 9.73 -14.47
C VAL A 157 -11.52 10.13 -13.02
N ASP A 158 -11.74 9.15 -12.15
CA ASP A 158 -11.67 9.30 -10.69
C ASP A 158 -11.40 7.91 -10.06
N TYR A 159 -10.12 7.55 -9.95
CA TYR A 159 -9.71 6.25 -9.40
C TYR A 159 -9.87 6.16 -7.88
N LEU A 160 -9.84 7.31 -7.19
CA LEU A 160 -9.89 7.34 -5.73
C LEU A 160 -11.34 7.24 -5.21
N ARG A 161 -12.34 7.63 -6.01
CA ARG A 161 -13.76 7.64 -5.65
C ARG A 161 -14.60 6.88 -6.66
N GLY A 162 -14.44 5.55 -6.65
CA GLY A 162 -15.31 4.63 -7.39
C GLY A 162 -14.76 4.15 -8.73
N TYR A 163 -13.45 4.28 -8.98
CA TYR A 163 -12.77 3.74 -10.16
C TYR A 163 -13.39 4.19 -11.49
N VAL A 164 -13.80 5.46 -11.57
CA VAL A 164 -14.40 6.03 -12.78
C VAL A 164 -13.33 6.10 -13.89
N GLY A 165 -13.68 5.62 -15.09
CA GLY A 165 -12.79 5.61 -16.26
C GLY A 165 -11.74 4.48 -16.26
N PHE A 166 -11.78 3.56 -15.29
CA PHE A 166 -10.75 2.51 -15.11
C PHE A 166 -10.64 1.58 -16.33
N ALA A 167 -11.76 1.10 -16.87
CA ALA A 167 -11.73 0.22 -18.03
C ALA A 167 -11.34 0.96 -19.31
N GLU A 168 -11.82 2.19 -19.48
CA GLU A 168 -11.54 3.06 -20.62
C GLU A 168 -10.07 3.48 -20.66
N THR A 169 -9.46 3.77 -19.50
CA THR A 169 -8.03 4.09 -19.39
C THR A 169 -7.18 2.89 -19.79
N TRP A 170 -7.48 1.71 -19.25
CA TRP A 170 -6.81 0.47 -19.65
C TRP A 170 -6.91 0.23 -21.17
N GLU A 171 -8.11 0.40 -21.74
CA GLU A 171 -8.34 0.20 -23.18
C GLU A 171 -7.57 1.22 -24.04
N ALA A 172 -7.43 2.45 -23.56
CA ALA A 172 -6.65 3.50 -24.21
C ALA A 172 -5.14 3.24 -24.19
N LYS A 173 -4.66 2.39 -23.27
CA LYS A 173 -3.24 2.04 -23.09
C LYS A 173 -2.35 3.29 -23.07
N PRO A 174 -2.49 4.21 -22.09
CA PRO A 174 -1.67 5.41 -21.99
C PRO A 174 -0.19 5.07 -22.04
N LEU A 175 0.62 5.99 -22.58
CA LEU A 175 2.06 5.88 -22.45
C LEU A 175 2.41 5.96 -20.95
N SER A 176 3.10 4.97 -20.42
CA SER A 176 3.49 4.96 -19.01
C SER A 176 4.99 4.78 -18.85
N ARG A 177 5.51 5.27 -17.72
CA ARG A 177 6.93 5.29 -17.40
C ARG A 177 7.16 4.83 -15.97
N ILE A 178 8.28 4.16 -15.76
CA ILE A 178 8.91 4.04 -14.44
C ILE A 178 10.04 5.06 -14.40
N VAL A 179 9.96 5.97 -13.44
CA VAL A 179 10.98 6.98 -13.14
C VAL A 179 11.79 6.53 -11.95
N LYS A 180 13.11 6.73 -12.00
CA LYS A 180 14.04 6.56 -10.89
C LYS A 180 14.60 7.92 -10.49
N ALA A 181 14.34 8.34 -9.26
CA ALA A 181 14.83 9.60 -8.69
C ALA A 181 15.84 9.35 -7.56
N ALA A 182 17.00 9.97 -7.63
CA ALA A 182 18.00 9.91 -6.57
C ALA A 182 17.50 10.65 -5.32
N THR A 183 17.57 10.00 -4.16
CA THR A 183 17.01 10.57 -2.92
C THR A 183 17.77 11.81 -2.47
N ASP A 184 19.04 11.97 -2.84
CA ASP A 184 19.82 13.18 -2.54
C ASP A 184 19.42 14.41 -3.37
N GLY A 185 18.55 14.24 -4.37
CA GLY A 185 18.10 15.30 -5.27
C GLY A 185 19.06 15.59 -6.42
N SER A 186 20.02 14.70 -6.71
CA SER A 186 20.93 14.84 -7.85
C SER A 186 20.25 14.70 -9.22
N GLY A 187 19.01 14.19 -9.26
CA GLY A 187 18.18 14.10 -10.45
C GLY A 187 17.39 12.80 -10.53
N GLY A 188 16.67 12.61 -11.63
CA GLY A 188 15.98 11.38 -11.92
C GLY A 188 15.69 11.24 -13.41
N ASP A 189 15.59 9.99 -13.86
CA ASP A 189 15.44 9.62 -15.27
C ASP A 189 14.34 8.57 -15.43
N THR A 190 13.76 8.49 -16.63
CA THR A 190 12.91 7.36 -17.03
C THR A 190 13.78 6.14 -17.29
N VAL A 191 13.49 5.04 -16.59
CA VAL A 191 14.26 3.78 -16.68
C VAL A 191 13.50 2.69 -17.44
N PHE A 192 12.18 2.81 -17.53
CA PHE A 192 11.32 1.96 -18.35
C PHE A 192 10.14 2.77 -18.91
N GLU A 193 9.74 2.49 -20.14
CA GLU A 193 8.62 3.13 -20.84
C GLU A 193 7.88 2.09 -21.69
N GLU A 194 6.54 2.12 -21.64
CA GLU A 194 5.69 1.23 -22.43
C GLU A 194 4.35 1.88 -22.77
N GLN A 195 3.79 1.53 -23.93
CA GLN A 195 2.41 1.88 -24.29
C GLN A 195 1.42 0.89 -23.64
N TYR A 196 1.36 0.94 -22.31
CA TYR A 196 0.42 0.21 -21.47
C TYR A 196 0.20 1.01 -20.18
N TRP A 197 -0.95 0.86 -19.53
CA TRP A 197 -1.17 1.48 -18.23
C TRP A 197 -0.33 0.80 -17.14
N ILE A 198 0.77 1.44 -16.72
CA ILE A 198 1.66 0.92 -15.66
C ILE A 198 1.25 1.49 -14.30
N GLY A 199 1.18 0.65 -13.28
CA GLY A 199 0.99 1.06 -11.89
C GLY A 199 1.79 0.22 -10.90
N HIS A 200 1.52 0.47 -9.60
CA HIS A 200 2.01 -0.35 -8.48
C HIS A 200 3.50 -0.70 -8.54
N VAL A 201 4.37 0.30 -8.72
CA VAL A 201 5.81 0.10 -8.53
C VAL A 201 6.10 -0.24 -7.07
N ASN A 202 6.64 -1.43 -6.83
CA ASN A 202 7.02 -1.93 -5.51
C ASN A 202 8.48 -2.43 -5.55
N THR A 203 9.39 -1.82 -4.80
CA THR A 203 10.79 -2.27 -4.76
C THR A 203 10.96 -3.47 -3.83
N SER A 204 11.93 -4.34 -4.15
CA SER A 204 12.34 -5.39 -3.23
C SER A 204 12.91 -4.77 -1.94
N PRO A 205 12.48 -5.22 -0.75
CA PRO A 205 13.02 -4.77 0.53
C PRO A 205 14.51 -5.06 0.76
N THR A 206 15.13 -5.94 -0.02
CA THR A 206 16.53 -6.38 0.18
C THR A 206 17.40 -6.29 -1.07
N ARG A 207 16.81 -6.12 -2.26
CA ARG A 207 17.53 -5.95 -3.53
C ARG A 207 17.29 -4.56 -4.12
N PRO A 208 18.28 -3.63 -4.10
CA PRO A 208 18.05 -2.23 -4.45
C PRO A 208 17.73 -1.97 -5.94
N ASN A 209 18.08 -2.90 -6.82
CA ASN A 209 17.84 -2.81 -8.27
C ASN A 209 16.63 -3.63 -8.77
N ILE A 210 16.01 -4.44 -7.91
CA ILE A 210 14.87 -5.29 -8.29
C ILE A 210 13.57 -4.68 -7.79
N LEU A 211 12.59 -4.55 -8.67
CA LEU A 211 11.25 -4.11 -8.35
C LEU A 211 10.20 -4.88 -9.13
N THR A 212 8.97 -4.82 -8.66
CA THR A 212 7.80 -5.20 -9.45
C THR A 212 7.03 -3.98 -9.87
N PHE A 213 6.31 -4.11 -10.98
CA PHE A 213 5.27 -3.19 -11.41
C PHE A 213 4.09 -4.00 -11.95
N CYS A 214 2.99 -3.32 -12.27
CA CYS A 214 1.84 -3.97 -12.86
C CYS A 214 1.36 -3.32 -14.14
N HIS A 215 0.67 -4.12 -14.93
CA HIS A 215 -0.30 -3.61 -15.90
C HIS A 215 -1.62 -3.37 -15.15
N GLU A 216 -2.04 -2.10 -15.08
CA GLU A 216 -3.31 -1.70 -14.48
C GLU A 216 -4.48 -1.94 -15.43
N GLY A 217 -5.63 -2.26 -14.85
CA GLY A 217 -6.86 -2.49 -15.60
C GLY A 217 -7.75 -3.59 -15.03
N PRO A 218 -8.92 -3.85 -15.66
CA PRO A 218 -9.81 -4.92 -15.21
C PRO A 218 -9.09 -6.26 -15.22
N TRP A 219 -9.04 -6.95 -14.07
CA TRP A 219 -8.19 -8.13 -13.87
C TRP A 219 -8.37 -9.24 -14.92
N HIS A 220 -9.59 -9.42 -15.43
CA HIS A 220 -9.92 -10.41 -16.46
C HIS A 220 -9.52 -9.99 -17.89
N LYS A 221 -9.00 -8.77 -18.08
CA LYS A 221 -8.59 -8.23 -19.38
C LYS A 221 -7.09 -7.95 -19.48
N VAL A 222 -6.41 -7.77 -18.34
CA VAL A 222 -4.96 -7.58 -18.30
C VAL A 222 -4.28 -8.87 -18.76
N ASP A 223 -3.21 -8.73 -19.55
CA ASP A 223 -2.46 -9.84 -20.13
C ASP A 223 -1.61 -10.58 -19.09
N ASN A 224 -0.91 -9.82 -18.26
CA ASN A 224 -0.17 -10.31 -17.11
C ASN A 224 -0.13 -9.20 -16.05
N ARG A 225 -0.45 -9.52 -14.80
CA ARG A 225 -0.52 -8.52 -13.74
C ARG A 225 0.85 -8.19 -13.16
N ILE A 226 1.67 -9.19 -12.83
CA ILE A 226 2.89 -9.00 -12.04
C ILE A 226 4.10 -9.04 -12.97
N TRP A 227 4.81 -7.93 -13.07
CA TRP A 227 6.02 -7.82 -13.87
C TRP A 227 7.21 -7.55 -12.97
N GLY A 228 8.32 -8.22 -13.25
CA GLY A 228 9.62 -7.91 -12.65
C GLY A 228 10.41 -6.95 -13.52
N TYR A 229 11.15 -6.07 -12.87
CA TYR A 229 12.09 -5.16 -13.50
C TYR A 229 13.41 -5.14 -12.74
N ASP A 230 14.50 -5.24 -13.48
CA ASP A 230 15.86 -5.10 -12.99
C ASP A 230 16.45 -3.81 -13.56
N ASP A 231 16.55 -2.79 -12.72
CA ASP A 231 17.06 -1.47 -13.07
C ASP A 231 18.54 -1.47 -13.48
N GLU A 232 19.32 -2.46 -13.04
CA GLU A 232 20.74 -2.55 -13.40
C GLU A 232 20.91 -3.04 -14.85
N THR A 233 20.08 -3.99 -15.27
CA THR A 233 20.18 -4.63 -16.59
C THR A 233 19.17 -4.11 -17.61
N GLY A 234 18.13 -3.41 -17.15
CA GLY A 234 16.96 -3.02 -17.94
C GLY A 234 16.04 -4.20 -18.29
N ASN A 235 16.27 -5.38 -17.70
CA ASN A 235 15.48 -6.57 -18.01
C ASN A 235 14.07 -6.46 -17.43
N VAL A 236 13.07 -6.83 -18.24
CA VAL A 236 11.66 -6.91 -17.87
C VAL A 236 11.17 -8.33 -18.12
N TRP A 237 10.51 -8.93 -17.14
CA TRP A 237 9.98 -10.28 -17.28
C TRP A 237 8.62 -10.41 -16.59
N LYS A 238 7.86 -11.41 -17.02
CA LYS A 238 6.58 -11.74 -16.39
C LYS A 238 6.81 -12.59 -15.16
N ILE A 239 6.04 -12.33 -14.12
CA ILE A 239 5.98 -13.13 -12.91
C ILE A 239 4.55 -13.62 -12.78
N ARG A 240 4.41 -14.93 -12.55
CA ARG A 240 3.13 -15.61 -12.42
C ARG A 240 2.17 -15.31 -13.57
N GLU A 241 2.55 -15.73 -14.77
CA GLU A 241 1.63 -15.69 -15.92
C GLU A 241 0.34 -16.47 -15.64
N PRO A 242 -0.81 -16.00 -16.14
CA PRO A 242 -2.03 -16.80 -16.14
C PRO A 242 -1.77 -18.17 -16.78
N LYS A 243 -2.04 -19.25 -16.04
CA LYS A 243 -1.88 -20.65 -16.46
C LYS A 243 -3.01 -21.09 -17.39
N GLN A 244 -4.13 -20.39 -17.37
CA GLN A 244 -5.30 -20.65 -18.21
C GLN A 244 -6.14 -19.39 -18.44
N GLU A 245 -6.90 -19.37 -19.53
CA GLU A 245 -7.77 -18.26 -19.89
C GLU A 245 -8.83 -18.01 -18.81
N GLY A 246 -8.99 -16.74 -18.41
CA GLY A 246 -9.91 -16.32 -17.35
C GLY A 246 -9.32 -16.36 -15.93
N GLU A 247 -8.12 -16.93 -15.75
CA GLU A 247 -7.38 -16.81 -14.50
C GLU A 247 -6.84 -15.38 -14.34
N ASN A 248 -6.88 -14.86 -13.12
CA ASN A 248 -6.36 -13.53 -12.79
C ASN A 248 -5.71 -13.53 -11.41
N VAL A 249 -4.66 -12.72 -11.27
CA VAL A 249 -3.97 -12.47 -10.00
C VAL A 249 -3.83 -10.96 -9.79
N GLY A 250 -3.65 -10.54 -8.54
CA GLY A 250 -3.36 -9.16 -8.18
C GLY A 250 -3.15 -8.97 -6.69
N HIS A 251 -3.11 -7.70 -6.27
CA HIS A 251 -2.67 -7.27 -4.94
C HIS A 251 -1.31 -7.87 -4.57
N GLU A 252 -0.38 -7.83 -5.52
CA GLU A 252 0.98 -8.27 -5.37
C GLU A 252 1.77 -7.41 -4.37
N TYR A 253 2.56 -8.05 -3.51
CA TYR A 253 3.41 -7.38 -2.53
C TYR A 253 4.67 -8.20 -2.24
N TRP A 254 5.75 -7.55 -1.80
CA TRP A 254 6.97 -8.23 -1.41
C TRP A 254 6.90 -8.78 0.01
N PHE A 255 7.42 -9.98 0.21
CA PHE A 255 7.80 -10.46 1.54
C PHE A 255 9.02 -9.69 2.05
N ALA A 256 9.21 -9.67 3.37
CA ALA A 256 10.28 -8.90 4.03
C ALA A 256 11.68 -9.37 3.65
N ASN A 257 11.83 -10.63 3.20
CA ASN A 257 13.11 -11.15 2.70
C ASN A 257 13.51 -10.58 1.33
N GLY A 258 12.58 -9.94 0.61
CA GLY A 258 12.78 -9.39 -0.74
C GLY A 258 13.06 -10.42 -1.84
N ASP A 259 12.77 -11.70 -1.57
CA ASP A 259 12.90 -12.82 -2.51
C ASP A 259 11.57 -13.32 -3.05
N ARG A 260 10.50 -13.20 -2.26
CA ARG A 260 9.17 -13.70 -2.63
C ARG A 260 8.16 -12.57 -2.77
N ILE A 261 7.21 -12.80 -3.66
CA ILE A 261 6.08 -11.92 -3.93
C ILE A 261 4.82 -12.69 -3.54
N GLY A 262 4.06 -12.16 -2.58
CA GLY A 262 2.74 -12.64 -2.23
C GLY A 262 1.68 -12.05 -3.15
N TYR A 263 0.62 -12.80 -3.42
CA TYR A 263 -0.51 -12.38 -4.25
C TYR A 263 -1.74 -13.28 -4.00
N HIS A 264 -2.88 -12.88 -4.54
CA HIS A 264 -4.08 -13.72 -4.60
C HIS A 264 -4.79 -13.53 -5.94
N GLY A 265 -5.75 -14.40 -6.23
CA GLY A 265 -6.39 -14.44 -7.54
C GLY A 265 -7.63 -15.30 -7.60
N HIS A 266 -8.21 -15.36 -8.80
CA HIS A 266 -9.36 -16.19 -9.12
C HIS A 266 -9.06 -17.08 -10.33
N LEU A 267 -9.51 -18.33 -10.25
CA LEU A 267 -9.59 -19.25 -11.36
C LEU A 267 -10.86 -18.97 -12.20
N PRO A 268 -10.95 -19.50 -13.44
CA PRO A 268 -12.07 -19.25 -14.35
C PRO A 268 -13.43 -19.74 -13.83
N ASP A 269 -13.44 -20.73 -12.94
CA ASP A 269 -14.65 -21.23 -12.27
C ASP A 269 -15.08 -20.36 -11.07
N GLY A 270 -14.35 -19.28 -10.80
CA GLY A 270 -14.58 -18.35 -9.69
C GLY A 270 -13.95 -18.78 -8.36
N SER A 271 -13.33 -19.97 -8.29
CA SER A 271 -12.58 -20.37 -7.11
C SER A 271 -11.38 -19.46 -6.90
N LYS A 272 -11.01 -19.22 -5.64
CA LYS A 272 -9.94 -18.29 -5.27
C LYS A 272 -8.69 -19.04 -4.87
N HIS A 273 -7.56 -18.39 -5.08
CA HIS A 273 -6.28 -18.87 -4.57
C HIS A 273 -5.48 -17.72 -3.97
N LEU A 274 -4.62 -18.06 -3.03
CA LEU A 274 -3.60 -17.15 -2.49
C LEU A 274 -2.27 -17.88 -2.39
N GLY A 275 -1.18 -17.14 -2.47
CA GLY A 275 0.12 -17.77 -2.59
C GLY A 275 1.27 -16.80 -2.71
N SER A 276 2.42 -17.37 -3.06
CA SER A 276 3.62 -16.61 -3.40
C SER A 276 4.49 -17.36 -4.40
N CYS A 277 5.34 -16.62 -5.08
CA CYS A 277 6.42 -17.15 -5.91
C CYS A 277 7.70 -16.35 -5.63
N ARG A 278 8.86 -16.85 -6.06
CA ARG A 278 10.08 -16.05 -6.10
C ARG A 278 9.97 -14.98 -7.19
N TYR A 279 10.70 -13.90 -7.02
CA TYR A 279 10.74 -12.79 -8.00
C TYR A 279 11.23 -13.18 -9.39
N ASP A 280 11.97 -14.28 -9.50
CA ASP A 280 12.43 -14.88 -10.75
C ASP A 280 11.41 -15.85 -11.38
N ASP A 281 10.16 -15.80 -10.93
CA ASP A 281 9.04 -16.64 -11.34
C ASP A 281 9.21 -18.14 -11.03
N THR A 282 10.07 -18.49 -10.06
CA THR A 282 10.25 -19.87 -9.59
C THR A 282 9.59 -20.13 -8.24
N ASP A 283 9.57 -21.39 -7.80
CA ASP A 283 9.08 -21.82 -6.47
C ASP A 283 7.68 -21.29 -6.11
N HIS A 284 6.70 -21.59 -6.98
CA HIS A 284 5.30 -21.19 -6.77
C HIS A 284 4.66 -22.05 -5.67
N ILE A 285 4.10 -21.39 -4.66
CA ILE A 285 3.27 -21.99 -3.62
C ILE A 285 1.91 -21.32 -3.67
N GLU A 286 0.90 -22.04 -4.14
CA GLU A 286 -0.46 -21.54 -4.30
C GLU A 286 -1.46 -22.51 -3.66
N ASN A 287 -2.41 -21.96 -2.92
CA ASN A 287 -3.41 -22.73 -2.21
C ASN A 287 -4.80 -22.22 -2.56
N SER A 288 -5.72 -23.17 -2.79
CA SER A 288 -7.14 -22.83 -2.88
C SER A 288 -7.61 -22.23 -1.55
N PHE A 289 -8.48 -21.23 -1.63
CA PHE A 289 -8.99 -20.52 -0.47
C PHE A 289 -10.51 -20.26 -0.59
N PRO A 290 -11.34 -20.68 0.38
CA PRO A 290 -12.80 -20.58 0.26
C PRO A 290 -13.44 -19.22 0.58
N GLY A 291 -12.69 -18.14 0.78
CA GLY A 291 -13.21 -16.91 1.39
C GLY A 291 -13.08 -15.59 0.65
N LEU A 292 -13.24 -14.49 1.38
CA LEU A 292 -12.91 -13.14 0.94
C LEU A 292 -11.49 -12.79 1.39
N THR A 293 -10.64 -12.38 0.45
CA THR A 293 -9.27 -11.91 0.71
C THR A 293 -9.25 -10.40 0.95
N GLY A 294 -9.79 -9.63 0.00
CA GLY A 294 -9.61 -8.19 -0.05
C GLY A 294 -8.17 -7.83 -0.43
N HIS A 295 -7.62 -6.77 0.16
CA HIS A 295 -6.18 -6.54 0.20
C HIS A 295 -5.54 -7.52 1.18
N ILE A 296 -4.35 -8.00 0.83
CA ILE A 296 -3.59 -8.92 1.68
C ILE A 296 -2.14 -8.47 1.84
N HIS A 297 -1.51 -8.82 2.96
CA HIS A 297 -0.10 -8.55 3.25
C HIS A 297 0.47 -9.66 4.15
N SER A 298 1.77 -9.91 4.04
CA SER A 298 2.54 -10.74 4.97
C SER A 298 4.03 -10.35 4.92
N ASN A 299 4.76 -10.62 6.00
CA ASN A 299 6.23 -10.49 6.00
C ASN A 299 6.93 -11.75 5.47
N ASP A 300 6.26 -12.90 5.55
CA ASP A 300 6.71 -14.21 5.10
C ASP A 300 5.50 -15.09 4.74
N GLU A 301 5.72 -16.38 4.46
CA GLU A 301 4.66 -17.33 4.15
C GLU A 301 3.87 -17.82 5.38
N GLN A 302 4.30 -17.52 6.60
CA GLN A 302 3.74 -18.16 7.80
C GLN A 302 2.41 -17.56 8.21
N LEU A 303 2.22 -16.25 8.01
CA LEU A 303 1.03 -15.55 8.46
C LEU A 303 0.64 -14.43 7.48
N ILE A 304 -0.56 -14.53 6.91
CA ILE A 304 -1.15 -13.52 6.02
C ILE A 304 -2.25 -12.78 6.77
N VAL A 305 -2.34 -11.46 6.55
CA VAL A 305 -3.46 -10.62 6.97
C VAL A 305 -4.26 -10.15 5.76
N GLY A 306 -5.57 -9.95 5.93
CA GLY A 306 -6.44 -9.37 4.89
C GLY A 306 -7.70 -8.73 5.42
N ASP A 307 -8.40 -7.98 4.55
CA ASP A 307 -9.57 -7.16 4.89
C ASP A 307 -10.88 -7.60 4.22
N GLY A 308 -10.95 -8.86 3.80
CA GLY A 308 -12.17 -9.45 3.27
C GLY A 308 -13.37 -9.35 4.22
N GLY A 309 -14.44 -8.69 3.77
CA GLY A 309 -15.70 -8.60 4.50
C GLY A 309 -15.75 -7.43 5.49
N LYS A 310 -15.91 -7.73 6.78
CA LYS A 310 -16.06 -6.73 7.87
C LYS A 310 -15.04 -6.91 9.00
N VAL A 311 -14.09 -7.80 8.81
CA VAL A 311 -13.09 -8.22 9.79
C VAL A 311 -11.70 -8.17 9.18
N VAL A 312 -10.72 -7.82 10.00
CA VAL A 312 -9.32 -8.11 9.72
C VAL A 312 -9.13 -9.61 9.97
N ARG A 313 -8.60 -10.32 8.98
CA ARG A 313 -8.49 -11.78 8.96
C ARG A 313 -7.04 -12.21 9.03
N LEU A 314 -6.79 -13.38 9.62
CA LEU A 314 -5.49 -14.04 9.60
C LEU A 314 -5.57 -15.43 8.98
N TRP A 315 -4.56 -15.79 8.18
CA TRP A 315 -4.33 -17.13 7.68
C TRP A 315 -2.94 -17.60 8.08
N LYS A 316 -2.86 -18.78 8.71
CA LYS A 316 -1.59 -19.37 9.19
C LYS A 316 -1.22 -20.59 8.36
N TRP A 317 0.02 -20.64 7.90
CA TRP A 317 0.59 -21.81 7.23
C TRP A 317 0.78 -22.97 8.20
N ASN A 318 0.43 -24.19 7.78
CA ASN A 318 0.65 -25.40 8.59
C ASN A 318 1.77 -26.32 8.07
N GLY A 319 2.48 -25.91 7.00
CA GLY A 319 3.47 -26.72 6.31
C GLY A 319 3.00 -27.28 4.96
N GLU A 320 1.68 -27.34 4.73
CA GLU A 320 1.07 -27.89 3.51
C GLU A 320 0.06 -26.94 2.87
N ALA A 321 -0.77 -26.29 3.69
CA ALA A 321 -1.78 -25.33 3.26
C ALA A 321 -1.99 -24.22 4.30
N TYR A 322 -2.70 -23.17 3.91
CA TYR A 322 -3.21 -22.19 4.86
C TYR A 322 -4.43 -22.74 5.58
N GLN A 323 -4.45 -22.59 6.91
CA GLN A 323 -5.57 -22.99 7.75
C GLN A 323 -6.80 -22.12 7.53
N THR A 324 -7.97 -22.59 7.99
CA THR A 324 -9.22 -21.81 8.04
C THR A 324 -8.95 -20.44 8.67
N PRO A 325 -9.39 -19.34 8.03
CA PRO A 325 -9.11 -18.01 8.53
C PRO A 325 -9.64 -17.79 9.94
N ARG A 326 -8.96 -16.88 10.64
CA ARG A 326 -9.33 -16.43 11.98
C ARG A 326 -9.66 -14.95 11.98
N VAL A 327 -10.61 -14.55 12.83
CA VAL A 327 -10.94 -13.13 13.05
C VAL A 327 -9.89 -12.51 13.97
N LEU A 328 -9.14 -11.53 13.47
CA LEU A 328 -8.23 -10.73 14.30
C LEU A 328 -8.96 -9.60 15.01
N CYS A 329 -9.80 -8.85 14.30
CA CYS A 329 -10.72 -7.86 14.87
C CYS A 329 -11.75 -7.44 13.84
N ARG A 330 -12.82 -6.75 14.25
CA ARG A 330 -13.72 -6.08 13.31
C ARG A 330 -13.11 -4.76 12.84
N HIS A 331 -13.18 -4.51 11.53
CA HIS A 331 -12.90 -3.18 10.98
C HIS A 331 -14.20 -2.44 10.66
N ASP A 332 -15.25 -3.12 10.19
CA ASP A 332 -16.53 -2.54 9.77
C ASP A 332 -16.52 -1.39 8.75
N SER A 333 -15.33 -0.99 8.26
CA SER A 333 -15.13 0.08 7.28
C SER A 333 -16.13 0.06 6.12
N SER A 334 -16.56 1.24 5.69
CA SER A 334 -17.37 1.45 4.50
C SER A 334 -16.60 1.19 3.21
N ALA A 335 -15.26 1.37 3.23
CA ALA A 335 -14.39 1.32 2.06
C ALA A 335 -14.91 2.16 0.88
N LYS A 336 -15.57 3.29 1.16
CA LYS A 336 -16.25 4.10 0.12
C LYS A 336 -15.30 4.82 -0.83
N ILE A 337 -14.12 5.20 -0.33
CA ILE A 337 -13.03 5.85 -1.08
C ILE A 337 -11.72 5.17 -0.68
N GLN A 338 -10.68 5.26 -1.51
CA GLN A 338 -9.40 4.58 -1.25
C GLN A 338 -8.80 4.92 0.12
N GLN A 339 -8.96 6.17 0.57
CA GLN A 339 -8.47 6.63 1.87
C GLN A 339 -9.13 5.90 3.05
N LEU A 340 -10.30 5.31 2.85
CA LEU A 340 -11.05 4.57 3.88
C LEU A 340 -10.98 3.06 3.67
N HIS A 341 -10.23 2.59 2.67
CA HIS A 341 -9.90 1.18 2.57
C HIS A 341 -9.07 0.74 3.77
N VAL A 342 -9.23 -0.52 4.17
CA VAL A 342 -8.66 -1.02 5.43
C VAL A 342 -7.16 -1.21 5.32
N HIS A 343 -6.67 -1.67 4.16
CA HIS A 343 -5.25 -1.84 3.80
C HIS A 343 -4.39 -2.49 4.91
N PRO A 344 -4.83 -3.60 5.52
CA PRO A 344 -4.18 -4.13 6.70
C PRO A 344 -2.72 -4.51 6.40
N ARG A 345 -1.82 -4.07 7.26
CA ARG A 345 -0.38 -4.31 7.10
C ARG A 345 0.26 -4.72 8.42
N PHE A 346 1.11 -5.75 8.38
CA PHE A 346 1.90 -6.14 9.54
C PHE A 346 3.01 -5.12 9.85
N SER A 347 3.24 -4.93 11.14
CA SER A 347 4.53 -4.47 11.68
C SER A 347 5.65 -5.45 11.34
N ALA A 348 6.90 -4.99 11.33
CA ALA A 348 8.05 -5.79 10.88
C ALA A 348 8.29 -7.07 11.71
N ASP A 349 7.81 -7.13 12.95
CA ASP A 349 7.96 -8.28 13.85
C ASP A 349 6.71 -9.17 13.93
N ASN A 350 5.72 -8.95 13.06
CA ASN A 350 4.43 -9.65 13.02
C ASN A 350 3.56 -9.50 14.28
N ARG A 351 3.89 -8.59 15.21
CA ARG A 351 3.17 -8.48 16.49
C ARG A 351 1.91 -7.62 16.44
N GLN A 352 1.84 -6.72 15.47
CA GLN A 352 0.73 -5.79 15.29
C GLN A 352 0.35 -5.65 13.83
N VAL A 353 -0.92 -5.35 13.57
CA VAL A 353 -1.44 -4.97 12.26
C VAL A 353 -1.99 -3.55 12.33
N VAL A 354 -1.53 -2.67 11.43
CA VAL A 354 -2.17 -1.36 11.21
C VAL A 354 -3.30 -1.51 10.21
N PHE A 355 -4.38 -0.76 10.42
CA PHE A 355 -5.46 -0.66 9.45
C PHE A 355 -6.20 0.68 9.58
N THR A 356 -6.99 1.03 8.56
CA THR A 356 -7.91 2.17 8.60
C THR A 356 -9.37 1.72 8.67
N SER A 357 -10.19 2.44 9.42
CA SER A 357 -11.64 2.25 9.43
C SER A 357 -12.38 3.55 9.69
N ASP A 358 -13.53 3.71 9.05
CA ASP A 358 -14.49 4.79 9.31
C ASP A 358 -15.71 4.34 10.15
N VAL A 359 -15.58 3.25 10.93
CA VAL A 359 -16.66 2.72 11.78
C VAL A 359 -17.23 3.76 12.76
N SER A 360 -16.43 4.74 13.17
CA SER A 360 -16.84 5.85 14.05
C SER A 360 -17.42 7.06 13.30
N GLY A 361 -17.56 6.98 11.97
CA GLY A 361 -18.06 8.02 11.08
C GLY A 361 -16.97 8.84 10.37
N TYR A 362 -15.73 8.81 10.86
CA TYR A 362 -14.55 9.38 10.19
C TYR A 362 -13.47 8.32 10.08
N GLY A 363 -12.63 8.44 9.05
CA GLY A 363 -11.47 7.56 8.88
C GLY A 363 -10.53 7.70 10.07
N ASN A 364 -10.22 6.58 10.71
CA ASN A 364 -9.29 6.52 11.83
C ASN A 364 -8.28 5.40 11.61
N VAL A 365 -7.08 5.61 12.15
CA VAL A 365 -5.99 4.63 12.11
C VAL A 365 -6.01 3.82 13.40
N TYR A 366 -5.94 2.50 13.24
CA TYR A 366 -5.97 1.54 14.33
C TYR A 366 -4.73 0.64 14.25
N LEU A 367 -4.26 0.18 15.40
CA LEU A 367 -3.35 -0.95 15.55
C LEU A 367 -4.05 -2.05 16.32
N VAL A 368 -3.98 -3.29 15.84
CA VAL A 368 -4.44 -4.46 16.60
C VAL A 368 -3.25 -5.35 16.93
N ASP A 369 -3.15 -5.76 18.19
CA ASP A 369 -2.15 -6.73 18.64
C ASP A 369 -2.52 -8.12 18.09
N VAL A 370 -1.53 -8.85 17.60
CA VAL A 370 -1.68 -10.20 17.06
C VAL A 370 -1.46 -11.21 18.20
N PRO A 371 -2.52 -11.82 18.77
CA PRO A 371 -2.37 -12.83 19.81
C PRO A 371 -1.95 -14.18 19.20
N ASP A 372 -1.91 -15.22 20.03
CA ASP A 372 -1.76 -16.58 19.52
C ASP A 372 -2.93 -16.91 18.57
N PHE A 373 -2.59 -17.25 17.33
CA PHE A 373 -3.54 -17.55 16.25
C PHE A 373 -4.61 -18.56 16.66
N ASP A 374 -4.22 -19.58 17.42
CA ASP A 374 -5.10 -20.68 17.80
C ASP A 374 -6.13 -20.28 18.88
N THR A 375 -5.98 -19.09 19.47
CA THR A 375 -6.96 -18.51 20.41
C THR A 375 -8.04 -17.68 19.72
N LEU A 376 -7.85 -17.33 18.45
CA LEU A 376 -8.77 -16.50 17.70
C LEU A 376 -9.98 -17.33 17.20
N PRO A 377 -11.17 -16.71 17.01
CA PRO A 377 -12.33 -17.40 16.46
C PRO A 377 -12.13 -17.78 14.99
N GLU A 378 -12.59 -18.98 14.59
CA GLU A 378 -12.67 -19.35 13.18
C GLU A 378 -13.71 -18.51 12.44
N ILE A 379 -13.45 -18.25 11.16
CA ILE A 379 -14.43 -17.69 10.24
C ILE A 379 -15.11 -18.86 9.54
N ASP A 380 -16.43 -18.95 9.70
CA ASP A 380 -17.25 -19.84 8.88
C ASP A 380 -17.40 -19.22 7.48
N GLU A 381 -16.87 -19.90 6.47
CA GLU A 381 -16.90 -19.48 5.07
C GLU A 381 -17.93 -20.29 4.24
N SER A 382 -18.87 -20.96 4.93
CA SER A 382 -19.94 -21.75 4.30
C SER A 382 -21.03 -20.94 3.60
#